data_AF-A0A0Q7BNG8-F1
#
_entry.id   AF-A0A0Q7BNG8-F1
#
_cell.length_a   1.000
_cell.length_b   1.000
_cell.length_c   1.000
_cell.angle_alpha   90.00
_cell.angle_beta   90.00
_cell.angle_gamma   90.00
#
_symmetry.space_group_name_H-M   'P 1'
#
loop_
_entity.id
_entity.type
_entity.pdbx_description
1 polymer ?
#
loop_
_entity_poly.entity_id
_entity_poly.type
_entity_poly.pdbx_seq_one_letter_code
_entity_poly.pdbx_strand_id
1 'polypeptide(L)' 'MVVLVPRQIRMTGMTGSVPYYGGRFTPRQAYAASHPPPRAPAAPPPADPQASLAALDRLLAEGVITAQEHDDLRARIAGR' A
#
# COMPACT_ATOMS: atom_id res chain seq x y z
N MET A 1 59.66 -30.41 1.84
CA MET A 1 58.96 -29.28 1.23
C MET A 1 57.53 -29.69 0.95
N VAL A 2 56.54 -28.91 1.40
CA VAL A 2 55.13 -29.13 1.06
C VAL A 2 54.67 -27.90 0.28
N VAL A 3 54.28 -28.09 -0.98
CA VAL A 3 53.72 -27.03 -1.83
C VAL A 3 52.22 -27.02 -1.62
N LEU A 4 51.71 -25.96 -1.00
CA LEU A 4 50.28 -25.76 -0.80
C LEU A 4 49.67 -25.27 -2.12
N VAL A 5 48.93 -26.14 -2.81
CA VAL A 5 48.17 -25.74 -4.01
C VAL A 5 46.91 -25.00 -3.56
N PRO A 6 46.58 -23.81 -4.10
CA PRO A 6 45.36 -23.10 -3.72
C PRO A 6 44.13 -23.90 -4.14
N ARG A 7 43.29 -24.27 -3.19
CA ARG A 7 41.96 -24.82 -3.48
C ARG A 7 41.12 -23.69 -4.10
N GLN A 8 40.80 -23.85 -5.38
CA GLN A 8 39.85 -23.01 -6.09
C GLN A 8 38.57 -22.87 -5.25
N ILE A 9 38.26 -21.64 -4.83
CA ILE A 9 37.02 -21.31 -4.13
C ILE A 9 35.88 -21.59 -5.12
N ARG A 10 35.12 -22.65 -4.88
CA ARG A 10 33.89 -22.93 -5.62
C ARG A 10 32.82 -21.96 -5.13
N MET A 11 32.56 -20.89 -5.90
CA MET A 11 31.42 -20.00 -5.70
C MET A 11 30.09 -20.67 -6.11
N THR A 12 29.84 -21.89 -5.66
CA THR A 12 28.54 -22.55 -5.84
C THR A 12 27.71 -22.25 -4.59
N GLY A 13 26.94 -21.17 -4.64
CA GLY A 13 26.05 -20.78 -3.54
C GLY A 13 25.42 -19.38 -3.58
N MET A 14 25.72 -18.53 -4.58
CA MET A 14 25.05 -17.23 -4.74
C MET A 14 23.87 -17.32 -5.72
N THR A 15 22.92 -18.21 -5.48
CA THR A 15 21.61 -18.16 -6.14
C THR A 15 20.71 -17.11 -5.47
N GLY A 16 21.29 -15.97 -5.09
CA GLY A 16 20.52 -14.75 -4.91
C GLY A 16 20.21 -14.18 -6.28
N SER A 17 19.12 -13.43 -6.41
CA SER A 17 18.86 -12.59 -7.58
C SER A 17 20.03 -11.60 -7.74
N VAL A 18 21.11 -12.01 -8.42
CA VAL A 18 22.26 -11.17 -8.70
C VAL A 18 21.82 -10.25 -9.84
N PRO A 19 21.69 -8.92 -9.63
CA PRO A 19 21.47 -8.01 -10.74
C PRO A 19 22.70 -8.11 -11.65
N TYR A 20 22.50 -8.84 -12.75
CA TYR A 20 23.38 -9.14 -13.88
C TYR A 20 24.87 -8.77 -13.69
N TYR A 21 25.70 -9.79 -13.41
CA TYR A 21 27.18 -9.79 -13.34
C TYR A 21 27.85 -8.44 -12.96
N GLY A 22 28.24 -8.33 -11.68
CA GLY A 22 29.09 -7.22 -11.19
C GLY A 22 28.34 -6.07 -10.50
N GLY A 23 27.11 -6.30 -10.04
CA GLY A 23 26.37 -5.32 -9.22
C GLY A 23 25.80 -4.14 -10.00
N ARG A 24 25.63 -4.30 -11.32
CA ARG A 24 25.02 -3.27 -12.18
C ARG A 24 23.51 -3.51 -12.26
N PHE A 25 22.72 -2.45 -12.13
CA PHE A 25 21.27 -2.54 -12.36
C PHE A 25 20.99 -3.13 -13.74
N THR A 26 20.05 -4.07 -13.81
CA THR A 26 19.51 -4.46 -15.12
C THR A 26 18.82 -3.26 -15.76
N PRO A 27 18.70 -3.19 -17.10
CA PRO A 27 18.01 -2.07 -17.75
C PRO A 27 16.60 -1.82 -17.18
N ARG A 28 15.86 -2.88 -16.84
CA ARG A 28 14.55 -2.80 -16.19
C ARG A 28 14.62 -2.17 -14.78
N GLN A 29 15.63 -2.54 -13.99
CA GLN A 29 15.83 -1.98 -12.65
C GLN A 29 16.28 -0.51 -12.69
N ALA A 30 17.19 -0.16 -13.61
CA ALA A 30 17.61 1.23 -13.81
C ALA A 30 16.43 2.11 -14.26
N TYR A 31 15.58 1.58 -15.14
CA TYR A 31 14.34 2.23 -15.54
C TYR A 31 13.39 2.43 -14.36
N ALA A 32 13.14 1.40 -13.56
CA ALA A 32 12.25 1.50 -12.39
C ALA A 32 12.79 2.45 -11.31
N ALA A 33 14.11 2.48 -11.10
CA ALA A 33 14.75 3.42 -10.16
C ALA A 33 14.65 4.88 -10.66
N SER A 34 14.74 5.09 -11.97
CA SER A 34 14.63 6.43 -12.58
C SER A 34 13.19 6.90 -12.74
N HIS A 35 12.22 5.97 -12.74
CA HIS A 35 10.80 6.23 -12.88
C HIS A 35 10.05 5.65 -11.68
N PRO A 36 10.17 6.30 -10.50
CA PRO A 36 9.39 5.88 -9.34
C PRO A 36 7.90 5.91 -9.70
N PRO A 37 7.10 4.92 -9.27
CA PRO A 37 5.68 4.94 -9.53
C PRO A 37 5.06 6.20 -8.91
N PRO A 38 4.00 6.75 -9.51
CA PRO A 38 3.27 7.85 -8.91
C PRO A 38 2.86 7.44 -7.49
N ARG A 39 3.05 8.36 -6.53
CA ARG A 39 2.66 8.12 -5.14
C ARG A 39 1.19 7.74 -5.11
N ALA A 40 0.87 6.59 -4.52
CA ALA A 40 -0.50 6.20 -4.32
C ALA A 40 -1.24 7.32 -3.56
N PRO A 41 -2.48 7.66 -3.95
CA PRO A 41 -3.26 8.64 -3.22
C PRO A 41 -3.37 8.22 -1.76
N ALA A 42 -3.27 9.19 -0.85
CA ALA A 42 -3.45 8.92 0.57
C ALA A 42 -4.83 8.29 0.78
N ALA A 43 -4.91 7.26 1.63
CA ALA A 43 -6.19 6.73 2.05
C ALA A 43 -6.99 7.87 2.72
N PRO A 44 -8.30 7.99 2.44
CA PRO A 44 -9.13 8.97 3.12
C PRO A 44 -9.08 8.72 4.63
N PRO A 45 -9.17 9.79 5.44
CA PRO A 45 -9.25 9.62 6.89
C PRO A 45 -10.46 8.74 7.26
N PRO A 46 -10.39 8.00 8.38
CA PRO A 46 -11.54 7.24 8.86
C PRO A 46 -12.73 8.18 9.04
N ALA A 47 -13.89 7.78 8.54
CA ALA A 47 -15.11 8.57 8.68
C ALA A 47 -15.45 8.71 10.16
N ASP A 48 -15.65 9.95 10.62
CA ASP A 48 -16.11 10.24 11.97
C ASP A 48 -17.63 9.93 12.06
N PRO A 49 -18.05 9.00 12.93
CA PRO A 49 -19.46 8.70 13.14
C PRO A 49 -20.28 9.93 13.52
N GLN A 50 -19.71 10.84 14.33
CA GLN A 50 -20.43 12.00 14.82
C GLN A 50 -20.69 13.02 13.71
N ALA A 51 -19.69 13.26 12.86
CA ALA A 51 -19.85 14.09 11.66
C ALA A 51 -20.89 13.49 10.69
N SER A 52 -20.95 12.17 10.60
CA SER A 52 -21.92 11.46 9.76
C SER A 52 -23.36 11.63 10.28
N LEU A 53 -23.57 11.54 11.60
CA LEU A 53 -24.87 11.78 12.21
C LEU A 53 -25.35 13.23 12.00
N ALA A 54 -24.46 14.20 12.18
CA ALA A 54 -24.78 15.61 11.94
C ALA A 54 -25.16 15.88 10.47
N ALA A 55 -24.52 15.19 9.52
CA ALA A 55 -24.87 15.26 8.11
C ALA A 55 -26.27 14.66 7.84
N LEU A 56 -26.64 13.55 8.47
CA LEU A 56 -27.97 12.96 8.35
C LEU A 56 -29.06 13.90 8.87
N ASP A 57 -28.84 14.53 10.03
CA ASP A 57 -29.79 15.50 10.61
C ASP A 57 -30.02 16.68 9.66
N ARG A 58 -28.96 17.15 9.00
CA ARG A 58 -29.06 18.19 7.98
C ARG A 58 -29.87 17.74 6.76
N LEU A 59 -29.62 16.55 6.24
CA LEU A 59 -30.34 16.02 5.06
C LEU A 59 -31.84 15.84 5.35
N LEU A 60 -32.19 15.45 6.57
CA LEU A 60 -33.59 15.36 7.01
C LEU A 60 -34.22 16.76 7.10
N ALA A 61 -33.50 17.73 7.66
CA ALA A 61 -33.97 19.12 7.75
C ALA A 61 -34.17 19.79 6.39
N GLU A 62 -33.33 19.45 5.41
CA GLU A 62 -33.45 19.90 4.01
C GLU A 62 -34.54 19.13 3.24
N GLY A 63 -35.12 18.08 3.83
CA GLY A 63 -36.15 17.25 3.20
C GLY A 63 -35.62 16.36 2.06
N VAL A 64 -34.30 16.16 1.99
CA VAL A 64 -33.65 15.30 0.98
C VAL A 64 -33.94 13.83 1.28
N ILE A 65 -34.04 13.48 2.56
CA ILE A 65 -34.38 12.14 3.04
C ILE A 65 -35.63 12.21 3.93
N THR A 66 -36.34 11.10 4.00
CA THR A 66 -37.48 10.91 4.90
C THR A 66 -37.02 10.55 6.32
N ALA A 67 -37.93 10.70 7.30
CA ALA A 67 -37.66 10.29 8.68
C ALA A 67 -37.32 8.79 8.80
N GLN A 68 -38.02 7.94 8.05
CA GLN A 68 -37.76 6.50 8.03
C GLN A 68 -36.35 6.19 7.51
N GLU A 69 -35.91 6.86 6.45
CA GLU A 69 -34.56 6.67 5.89
C GLU A 69 -33.47 7.18 6.84
N HIS A 70 -33.73 8.28 7.55
CA HIS A 70 -32.83 8.79 8.58
C HIS A 70 -32.61 7.76 9.69
N ASP A 71 -33.70 7.17 10.22
CA ASP A 71 -33.63 6.17 11.28
C ASP A 71 -32.88 4.91 10.85
N ASP A 72 -33.15 4.41 9.63
CA ASP A 72 -32.48 3.25 9.06
C ASP A 72 -30.96 3.49 8.88
N LEU A 73 -30.57 4.69 8.43
CA LEU A 73 -29.16 5.07 8.26
C LEU A 73 -28.46 5.24 9.61
N ARG A 74 -29.14 5.84 10.59
CA ARG A 74 -28.62 6.00 11.96
C ARG A 74 -28.35 4.65 12.63
N ALA A 75 -29.26 3.68 12.46
CA ALA A 75 -29.09 2.32 13.01
C ALA A 75 -27.85 1.61 12.43
N ARG A 76 -27.57 1.78 11.13
CA ARG A 76 -26.38 1.20 10.47
C ARG A 76 -25.08 1.80 10.97
N ILE A 77 -25.06 3.10 11.26
CA ILE A 77 -23.86 3.77 11.79
C ILE A 77 -23.61 3.35 13.25
N ALA A 78 -24.67 3.20 14.05
CA ALA A 78 -24.56 2.78 15.45
C ALA A 78 -24.15 1.31 15.61
N GLY A 79 -24.42 0.46 14.62
CA GLY A 79 -24.07 -0.96 14.61
C GLY A 79 -22.68 -1.30 14.05
N ARG A 80 -21.84 -0.30 13.75
CA ARG A 80 -20.49 -0.45 13.18
C ARG A 80 -19.41 -0.25 14.22
#